data_AF-A0A2M8NEE8-F1
#
_entry.id   AF-A0A2M8NEE8-F1
#
_cell.length_a   1.000
_cell.length_b   1.000
_cell.length_c   1.000
_cell.angle_alpha   90.00
_cell.angle_beta   90.00
_cell.angle_gamma   90.00
#
_symmetry.space_group_name_H-M   'P 1'
#
loop_
_entity.id
_entity.type
_entity.pdbx_description
1 polymer ?
#
loop_
_entity_poly.entity_id
_entity_poly.type
_entity_poly.pdbx_seq_one_letter_code
_entity_poly.pdbx_strand_id
1 'polypeptide(L)'
;DTIMDLVLAQREYARLLEGADLVLMLSTMLHSVGAGNMIPAGVKMVCVDINPATVTKLTDRGSLESTGIVTDVGLFLHLLTQRVETAA
;
A
#
# COMPACT_ATOMS: atom_id res chain seq x y z
N ASP A 1 -7.08 3.69 -17.28
CA ASP A 1 -8.48 3.31 -17.51
C ASP A 1 -8.91 2.13 -16.67
N THR A 2 -10.21 1.92 -16.53
CA THR A 2 -10.78 0.85 -15.70
C THR A 2 -10.82 -0.48 -16.46
N ILE A 3 -10.28 -1.54 -15.84
CA ILE A 3 -10.40 -2.92 -16.33
C ILE A 3 -11.59 -3.58 -15.60
N MET A 4 -12.67 -3.85 -16.33
CA MET A 4 -13.91 -4.41 -15.75
C MET A 4 -13.85 -5.93 -15.54
N ASP A 5 -12.97 -6.63 -16.25
CA ASP A 5 -12.68 -8.04 -16.00
C ASP A 5 -11.76 -8.14 -14.76
N LEU A 6 -12.31 -8.62 -13.65
CA LEU A 6 -11.59 -8.69 -12.38
C LEU A 6 -10.45 -9.70 -12.38
N VAL A 7 -10.53 -10.77 -13.19
CA VAL A 7 -9.44 -11.75 -13.30
C VAL A 7 -8.29 -11.12 -14.07
N LEU A 8 -8.58 -10.39 -15.15
CA LEU A 8 -7.57 -9.61 -15.87
C LEU A 8 -6.97 -8.52 -14.99
N ALA A 9 -7.79 -7.79 -14.24
CA ALA A 9 -7.33 -6.75 -13.33
C ALA A 9 -6.37 -7.33 -12.27
N GLN A 10 -6.71 -8.46 -11.64
CA GLN A 10 -5.84 -9.11 -10.66
C GLN A 10 -4.51 -9.57 -11.26
N ARG A 11 -4.52 -10.15 -12.47
CA ARG A 11 -3.28 -10.52 -13.17
C ARG A 11 -2.39 -9.31 -13.41
N GLU A 12 -3.01 -8.18 -13.77
CA GLU A 12 -2.24 -6.96 -14.03
C GLU A 12 -1.71 -6.32 -12.74
N TYR A 13 -2.47 -6.38 -11.64
CA TYR A 13 -1.94 -6.05 -10.31
C TYR A 13 -0.71 -6.90 -9.97
N ALA A 14 -0.80 -8.23 -10.10
CA ALA A 14 0.31 -9.12 -9.79
C ALA A 14 1.55 -8.80 -10.64
N ARG A 15 1.37 -8.59 -11.95
CA ARG A 15 2.45 -8.22 -12.87
C ARG A 15 3.12 -6.89 -12.49
N LEU A 16 2.34 -5.90 -12.05
CA LEU A 16 2.87 -4.60 -11.63
C LEU A 16 3.62 -4.65 -10.28
N LEU A 17 3.35 -5.66 -9.46
CA LEU A 17 4.00 -5.86 -8.16
C LEU A 17 5.33 -6.64 -8.28
N GLU A 18 5.61 -7.27 -9.43
CA GLU A 18 6.86 -7.99 -9.65
C GLU A 18 8.07 -7.06 -9.55
N GLY A 19 9.02 -7.40 -8.66
CA GLY A 19 10.25 -6.63 -8.46
C GLY A 19 10.08 -5.36 -7.63
N ALA A 20 8.92 -5.14 -6.99
CA ALA A 20 8.74 -4.01 -6.09
C ALA A 20 9.53 -4.21 -4.78
N ASP A 21 10.38 -3.25 -4.42
CA ASP A 21 11.07 -3.23 -3.11
C ASP A 21 10.18 -2.65 -1.99
N LEU A 22 9.26 -1.77 -2.36
CA LEU A 22 8.35 -1.05 -1.47
C LEU A 22 6.98 -0.89 -2.14
N VAL A 23 5.92 -1.12 -1.37
CA VAL A 23 4.55 -0.76 -1.76
C VAL A 23 3.95 0.21 -0.74
N LEU A 24 3.54 1.39 -1.22
CA LEU A 24 2.86 2.41 -0.44
C LEU A 24 1.35 2.36 -0.72
N MET A 25 0.57 2.03 0.31
CA MET A 25 -0.87 1.87 0.26
C MET A 25 -1.55 3.11 0.86
N LEU A 26 -2.26 3.88 0.03
CA LEU A 26 -2.80 5.19 0.36
C LEU A 26 -4.33 5.15 0.41
N SER A 27 -4.91 5.06 1.61
CA SER A 27 -6.35 5.18 1.94
C SER A 27 -7.32 4.46 1.00
N THR A 28 -6.98 3.24 0.56
CA THR A 28 -7.76 2.45 -0.41
C THR A 28 -7.99 1.03 0.08
N MET A 29 -8.81 0.86 1.11
CA MET A 29 -9.05 -0.43 1.79
C MET A 29 -9.07 -1.66 0.86
N LEU A 30 -9.96 -1.71 -0.14
CA LEU A 30 -10.12 -2.89 -1.00
C LEU A 30 -8.90 -3.15 -1.89
N HIS A 31 -8.30 -2.11 -2.46
CA HIS A 31 -7.11 -2.25 -3.31
C HIS A 31 -5.89 -2.62 -2.48
N SER A 32 -5.70 -2.00 -1.32
CA SER A 32 -4.62 -2.34 -0.38
C SER A 32 -4.70 -3.81 0.07
N VAL A 33 -5.91 -4.28 0.42
CA VAL A 33 -6.15 -5.68 0.82
C VAL A 33 -5.93 -6.63 -0.36
N GLY A 34 -6.40 -6.27 -1.55
CA GLY A 34 -6.20 -7.06 -2.76
C GLY A 34 -4.72 -7.17 -3.15
N ALA A 35 -4.05 -6.02 -3.31
CA ALA A 35 -2.62 -5.94 -3.61
C ALA A 35 -1.78 -6.66 -2.55
N GLY A 36 -2.06 -6.41 -1.27
CA GLY A 36 -1.35 -7.06 -0.15
C GLY A 36 -1.47 -8.58 -0.11
N ASN A 37 -2.43 -9.20 -0.81
CA ASN A 37 -2.49 -10.66 -0.95
C ASN A 37 -1.59 -11.19 -2.07
N MET A 38 -1.16 -10.32 -2.98
CA MET A 38 -0.34 -10.64 -4.15
C MET A 38 1.12 -10.21 -3.97
N ILE A 39 1.43 -9.41 -2.95
CA ILE A 39 2.80 -8.97 -2.64
C ILE A 39 3.62 -10.13 -2.07
N PRO A 40 4.79 -10.44 -2.64
CA PRO A 40 5.70 -11.44 -2.09
C PRO A 40 6.24 -11.06 -0.70
N ALA A 41 6.65 -12.07 0.07
CA ALA A 41 7.35 -11.83 1.33
C ALA A 41 8.68 -11.07 1.11
N GLY A 42 9.05 -10.21 2.06
CA GLY A 42 10.29 -9.41 2.00
C GLY A 42 10.14 -8.05 1.33
N VAL A 43 9.01 -7.79 0.66
CA VAL A 43 8.67 -6.45 0.16
C VAL A 43 8.22 -5.57 1.32
N LYS A 44 8.76 -4.35 1.41
CA LYS A 44 8.36 -3.40 2.45
C LYS A 44 6.99 -2.84 2.15
N MET A 45 6.11 -2.86 3.13
CA MET A 45 4.75 -2.35 2.98
C MET A 45 4.51 -1.20 3.94
N VAL A 46 4.00 -0.09 3.42
CA VAL A 46 3.55 1.05 4.25
C VAL A 46 2.08 1.29 3.96
N CYS A 47 1.25 1.18 4.99
CA CYS A 47 -0.18 1.47 4.90
C CYS A 47 -0.50 2.77 5.63
N VAL A 48 -1.13 3.70 4.92
CA VAL A 48 -1.62 4.96 5.46
C VAL A 48 -3.13 5.02 5.24
N ASP A 49 -3.88 5.03 6.34
CA ASP A 49 -5.34 5.16 6.30
C ASP A 49 -5.83 5.85 7.57
N ILE A 50 -6.87 6.66 7.48
CA ILE A 50 -7.47 7.32 8.65
C ILE A 50 -8.25 6.33 9.52
N ASN A 51 -8.68 5.21 8.93
CA ASN A 51 -9.42 4.16 9.63
C ASN A 51 -8.45 3.13 10.24
N PRO A 52 -8.35 3.04 11.58
CA PRO A 52 -7.45 2.08 12.23
C PRO A 52 -7.76 0.63 11.86
N ALA A 53 -9.03 0.29 11.60
CA ALA A 53 -9.40 -1.07 11.22
C ALA A 53 -8.85 -1.49 9.85
N THR A 54 -8.66 -0.55 8.91
CA THR A 54 -8.01 -0.84 7.62
C THR A 54 -6.53 -1.12 7.83
N VAL A 55 -5.85 -0.29 8.65
CA VAL A 55 -4.43 -0.43 8.94
C VAL A 55 -4.15 -1.77 9.63
N THR A 56 -4.91 -2.10 10.69
CA THR A 56 -4.78 -3.38 11.42
C THR A 56 -4.90 -4.58 10.49
N LYS A 57 -5.90 -4.60 9.59
CA LYS A 57 -6.08 -5.70 8.63
C LYS A 57 -4.88 -5.94 7.71
N LEU A 58 -4.09 -4.90 7.44
CA LEU A 58 -2.94 -4.98 6.53
C LEU A 58 -1.65 -5.31 7.27
N THR A 59 -1.47 -4.75 8.46
CA THR A 59 -0.29 -5.02 9.30
C THR A 59 -0.33 -6.40 9.95
N ASP A 60 -1.53 -6.96 10.18
CA ASP A 60 -1.69 -8.28 10.80
C ASP A 60 -1.29 -9.45 9.86
N ARG A 61 -0.94 -9.17 8.61
CA ARG A 61 -0.55 -10.19 7.62
C ARG A 61 0.85 -10.77 7.82
N GLY A 62 1.43 -10.62 8.99
CA GLY A 62 2.62 -11.36 9.43
C GLY A 62 3.93 -11.01 8.70
N SER A 63 3.92 -9.99 7.83
CA SER A 63 5.17 -9.47 7.26
C SER A 63 5.83 -8.58 8.29
N LEU A 64 6.97 -9.04 8.82
CA LEU A 64 7.87 -8.27 9.69
C LEU A 64 8.24 -6.90 9.11
N GLU A 65 8.09 -6.73 7.79
CA GLU A 65 8.39 -5.53 7.00
C GLU A 65 7.15 -4.63 6.72
N SER A 66 6.08 -4.72 7.53
CA SER A 66 4.87 -3.90 7.36
C SER A 66 4.74 -2.79 8.41
N THR A 67 4.55 -1.55 7.94
CA THR A 67 4.34 -0.36 8.79
C THR A 67 2.94 0.20 8.56
N GLY A 68 2.19 0.39 9.64
CA GLY A 68 0.87 1.00 9.62
C GLY A 68 0.87 2.41 10.24
N ILE A 69 0.27 3.37 9.56
CA ILE A 69 0.16 4.76 10.01
C ILE A 69 -1.32 5.16 9.96
N VAL A 70 -1.90 5.42 11.13
CA VAL A 70 -3.28 5.89 11.24
C VAL A 70 -3.31 7.41 11.18
N THR A 71 -3.57 7.99 10.01
CA THR A 71 -3.59 9.45 9.81
C THR A 71 -4.33 9.85 8.53
N ASP A 72 -4.57 11.14 8.36
CA ASP A 72 -5.06 11.69 7.09
C ASP A 72 -4.02 11.53 5.98
N VAL A 73 -4.44 10.95 4.85
CA VAL A 73 -3.53 10.64 3.74
C VAL A 73 -3.01 11.91 3.04
N GLY A 74 -3.79 12.98 3.01
CA GLY A 74 -3.39 14.26 2.44
C GLY A 74 -2.28 14.92 3.26
N LEU A 75 -2.45 14.94 4.58
CA LEU A 75 -1.42 15.41 5.53
C LEU A 75 -0.14 14.58 5.42
N PHE A 76 -0.27 13.25 5.37
CA PHE A 76 0.89 12.36 5.21
C PHE A 76 1.68 12.69 3.94
N LEU A 77 1.01 12.81 2.80
CA LEU A 77 1.67 13.13 1.52
C LEU A 77 2.29 14.52 1.54
N HIS A 78 1.62 15.52 2.13
CA HIS A 78 2.17 16.87 2.26
C HIS A 78 3.52 16.88 3.01
N LEU A 79 3.56 16.22 4.17
CA LEU A 79 4.78 16.12 4.98
C LEU A 79 5.85 15.26 4.29
N LEU A 80 5.46 14.18 3.61
CA LEU A 80 6.38 13.32 2.87
C LEU A 80 7.06 14.09 1.74
N THR A 81 6.31 14.86 0.95
CA THR A 81 6.86 15.68 -0.13
C THR A 81 7.87 16.70 0.41
N GLN A 82 7.51 17.44 1.46
CA GLN A 82 8.44 18.37 2.12
C GLN A 82 9.74 17.68 2.58
N ARG A 83 9.61 16.46 3.14
CA ARG A 83 10.75 15.70 3.64
C ARG A 83 11.65 15.20 2.51
N VAL A 84 11.08 14.73 1.41
CA VAL A 84 11.81 14.25 0.23
C VAL A 84 12.53 15.40 -0.45
N GLU A 85 11.90 16.56 -0.61
CA GLU A 85 12.53 17.75 -1.19
C GLU A 85 13.70 18.27 -0.36
N THR A 86 13.61 18.18 0.98
CA THR A 86 14.71 18.58 1.88
C THR A 86 15.88 17.59 1.88
N ALA A 87 15.63 16.33 1.48
CA ALA A 87 16.63 15.26 1.47
C ALA A 87 17.37 15.12 0.13
N ALA A 88 16.93 15.84 -0.91
CA ALA A 88 17.56 15.92 -2.23
C ALA A 88 18.58 17.06 -2.31
#